data_AF-A0A166I5W3-F1
#
_entry.id   AF-A0A166I5W3-F1
#
_cell.length_a   1.000
_cell.length_b   1.000
_cell.length_c   1.000
_cell.angle_alpha   90.00
_cell.angle_beta   90.00
_cell.angle_gamma   90.00
#
_symmetry.space_group_name_H-M   'P 1'
#
loop_
_entity.id
_entity.type
_entity.pdbx_description
1 polymer ?
#
loop_
_entity_poly.entity_id
_entity_poly.type
_entity_poly.pdbx_seq_one_letter_code
_entity_poly.pdbx_strand_id
1 'polypeptide(L)'
;MHTNRTLSQSLIATAPFKDGDGSPVLVGSALIDGEVRPCKITLSRLGDTGFTPVRLAYRGKEIVHNGVYEVLKVDEDTMEWVDAKNGRSPRGRAPVEGGYDREGRRLYYAVTTIRGCKVPGETSEHDRGARFPWNGIEHSIECEYKIL
;
A
#
# COMPACT_ATOMS: atom_id res chain seq x y z
N MET A 1 -5.28 -8.97 -28.05
CA MET A 1 -4.72 -7.60 -27.95
C MET A 1 -4.19 -7.41 -26.54
N HIS A 2 -2.87 -7.46 -26.36
CA HIS A 2 -2.25 -7.20 -25.05
C HIS A 2 -2.05 -5.68 -24.94
N THR A 3 -2.99 -4.99 -24.30
CA THR A 3 -2.78 -3.58 -23.94
C THR A 3 -1.71 -3.55 -22.85
N ASN A 4 -0.50 -3.14 -23.24
CA ASN A 4 0.59 -2.86 -22.31
C ASN A 4 0.15 -1.64 -21.47
N ARG A 5 -0.55 -1.88 -20.35
CA ARG A 5 -1.04 -0.82 -19.46
C ARG A 5 0.13 -0.32 -18.62
N THR A 6 0.96 0.52 -19.22
CA THR A 6 2.01 1.25 -18.51
C THR A 6 1.38 2.44 -17.78
N LEU A 7 1.75 2.66 -16.52
CA LEU A 7 1.38 3.88 -15.79
C LEU A 7 1.94 5.11 -16.49
N SER A 8 1.23 6.24 -16.45
CA SER A 8 1.71 7.48 -17.06
C SER A 8 2.96 7.99 -16.34
N GLN A 9 3.91 8.56 -17.09
CA GLN A 9 5.14 9.15 -16.52
C GLN A 9 4.83 10.25 -15.50
N SER A 10 3.76 11.03 -15.73
CA SER A 10 3.30 12.06 -14.79
C SER A 10 2.88 11.49 -13.44
N LEU A 11 2.25 10.30 -13.42
CA LEU A 11 1.84 9.63 -12.18
C LEU A 11 3.06 9.05 -11.45
N ILE A 12 3.99 8.46 -12.20
CA ILE A 12 5.23 7.90 -11.65
C ILE A 12 6.07 9.01 -10.97
N ALA A 13 6.12 10.20 -11.57
CA ALA A 13 6.83 11.35 -11.02
C ALA A 13 6.24 11.84 -9.68
N THR A 14 4.99 11.50 -9.37
CA THR A 14 4.32 11.84 -8.10
C THR A 14 4.45 10.75 -7.03
N ALA A 15 5.33 9.76 -7.23
CA ALA A 15 5.51 8.70 -6.24
C ALA A 15 5.97 9.27 -4.89
N PRO A 16 5.25 9.01 -3.79
CA PRO A 16 5.60 9.55 -2.47
C PRO A 16 6.86 8.91 -1.89
N PHE A 17 7.28 7.75 -2.42
CA PHE A 17 8.36 6.94 -1.87
C PHE A 17 9.29 6.40 -2.94
N LYS A 18 10.44 5.90 -2.47
CA LYS A 18 11.43 5.18 -3.27
C LYS A 18 11.78 3.85 -2.62
N ASP A 19 12.02 2.83 -3.44
CA ASP A 19 12.59 1.56 -3.00
C ASP A 19 14.12 1.69 -2.84
N GLY A 20 14.79 0.65 -2.38
CA GLY A 20 16.22 0.68 -2.05
C GLY A 20 17.15 0.92 -3.25
N ASP A 21 16.67 0.65 -4.46
CA ASP A 21 17.36 0.94 -5.73
C ASP A 21 17.05 2.37 -6.26
N GLY A 22 16.27 3.16 -5.53
CA GLY A 22 15.84 4.50 -5.92
C GLY A 22 14.62 4.53 -6.83
N SER A 23 14.07 3.36 -7.21
CA SER A 23 12.87 3.28 -8.04
C SER A 23 11.63 3.82 -7.32
N PRO A 24 10.68 4.42 -8.05
CA PRO A 24 9.47 4.99 -7.47
C PRO A 24 8.55 3.90 -6.90
N VAL A 25 8.03 4.16 -5.70
CA VAL A 25 7.03 3.33 -5.02
C VAL A 25 5.75 4.13 -4.86
N LEU A 26 4.69 3.63 -5.49
CA LEU A 26 3.36 4.21 -5.46
C LEU A 26 2.49 3.47 -4.43
N VAL A 27 1.47 4.17 -3.95
CA VAL A 27 0.43 3.65 -3.05
C VAL A 27 -0.84 3.44 -3.87
N GLY A 28 -1.57 2.38 -3.61
CA GLY A 28 -2.81 2.10 -4.35
C GLY A 28 -3.72 1.14 -3.62
N SER A 29 -4.81 0.76 -4.28
CA SER A 29 -5.78 -0.21 -3.78
C SER A 29 -6.02 -1.30 -4.80
N ALA A 30 -6.16 -2.54 -4.35
CA ALA A 30 -6.33 -3.70 -5.20
C ALA A 30 -7.62 -4.46 -4.83
N LEU A 31 -8.41 -4.83 -5.85
CA LEU A 31 -9.58 -5.69 -5.67
C LEU A 31 -9.13 -7.16 -5.63
N ILE A 32 -9.31 -7.84 -4.49
CA ILE A 32 -8.94 -9.24 -4.28
C ILE A 32 -10.03 -9.96 -3.48
N ASP A 33 -10.49 -11.13 -3.95
CA ASP A 33 -11.49 -11.96 -3.25
C ASP A 33 -12.77 -11.21 -2.80
N GLY A 34 -13.18 -10.15 -3.52
CA GLY A 34 -14.33 -9.31 -3.17
C GLY A 34 -14.05 -8.21 -2.13
N GLU A 35 -12.78 -8.03 -1.76
CA GLU A 35 -12.27 -7.00 -0.85
C GLU A 35 -11.47 -5.96 -1.64
N VAL A 36 -11.44 -4.71 -1.17
CA VAL A 36 -10.57 -3.67 -1.73
C VAL A 36 -9.49 -3.35 -0.70
N ARG A 37 -8.24 -3.71 -0.99
CA ARG A 37 -7.15 -3.63 0.00
C ARG A 37 -6.05 -2.68 -0.44
N PRO A 38 -5.53 -1.82 0.46
CA PRO A 38 -4.35 -1.01 0.19
C PRO A 38 -3.14 -1.88 -0.22
N CYS A 39 -2.35 -1.39 -1.16
CA CYS A 39 -1.25 -2.11 -1.79
C CYS A 39 -0.06 -1.20 -2.11
N LYS A 40 1.09 -1.84 -2.29
CA LYS A 40 2.36 -1.27 -2.75
C LYS A 40 2.49 -1.51 -4.25
N ILE A 41 2.86 -0.48 -4.99
CA ILE A 41 3.10 -0.56 -6.44
C ILE A 41 4.57 -0.24 -6.69
N THR A 42 5.32 -1.25 -7.14
CA THR A 42 6.79 -1.25 -7.23
C THR A 42 7.21 -1.54 -8.68
N LEU A 43 7.53 -0.48 -9.42
CA LEU A 43 7.76 -0.56 -10.86
C LEU A 43 9.09 -1.22 -11.24
N SER A 44 10.10 -1.17 -10.36
CA SER A 44 11.39 -1.85 -10.56
C SER A 44 11.29 -3.37 -10.63
N ARG A 45 10.25 -3.94 -10.03
CA ARG A 45 10.06 -5.39 -9.95
C ARG A 45 9.09 -5.95 -10.99
N LEU A 46 8.90 -5.21 -12.09
CA LEU A 46 8.19 -5.71 -13.26
C LEU A 46 9.08 -6.77 -13.94
N GLY A 47 8.85 -8.05 -13.62
CA GLY A 47 9.64 -9.17 -14.18
C GLY A 47 10.01 -10.28 -13.19
N ASP A 48 10.02 -10.01 -11.89
CA ASP A 48 10.48 -10.99 -10.89
C ASP A 48 9.49 -12.15 -10.67
N THR A 49 8.19 -11.92 -10.86
CA THR A 49 7.11 -12.89 -10.57
C THR A 49 5.85 -12.71 -11.42
N GLY A 50 5.89 -11.89 -12.48
CA GLY A 50 4.74 -11.65 -13.36
C GLY A 50 4.71 -10.26 -14.03
N PHE A 51 3.62 -10.00 -14.75
CA PHE A 51 3.38 -8.79 -15.55
C PHE A 51 2.88 -7.57 -14.75
N THR A 52 2.83 -7.65 -13.41
CA THR A 52 2.21 -6.63 -12.55
C THR A 52 3.18 -6.09 -11.49
N PRO A 53 3.17 -4.76 -11.22
CA PRO A 53 3.98 -4.15 -10.17
C PRO A 53 3.32 -4.19 -8.77
N VAL A 54 2.09 -4.73 -8.65
CA VAL A 54 1.25 -4.59 -7.45
C VAL A 54 1.52 -5.71 -6.44
N ARG A 55 1.75 -5.33 -5.19
CA ARG A 55 1.99 -6.23 -4.05
C ARG A 55 1.14 -5.80 -2.86
N LEU A 56 0.48 -6.74 -2.20
CA LEU A 56 -0.31 -6.47 -0.99
C LEU A 56 -0.08 -7.54 0.08
N ALA A 57 -0.22 -7.14 1.34
CA ALA A 57 -0.27 -8.05 2.46
C ALA A 57 -1.64 -8.74 2.46
N TYR A 58 -1.68 -10.06 2.30
CA TYR A 58 -2.93 -10.80 2.34
C TYR A 58 -2.72 -12.21 2.88
N ARG A 59 -3.49 -12.54 3.93
CA ARG A 59 -3.48 -13.85 4.60
C ARG A 59 -2.06 -14.32 5.00
N GLY A 60 -1.25 -13.41 5.54
CA GLY A 60 0.09 -13.72 6.05
C GLY A 60 1.19 -13.79 4.99
N LYS A 61 0.93 -13.37 3.75
CA LYS A 61 1.90 -13.38 2.64
C LYS A 61 1.92 -12.03 1.91
N GLU A 62 3.04 -11.75 1.25
CA GLU A 62 3.07 -10.76 0.17
C GLU A 62 2.53 -11.44 -1.09
N ILE A 63 1.37 -10.97 -1.57
CA ILE A 63 0.75 -11.46 -2.80
C ILE A 63 1.09 -10.52 -3.94
N VAL A 64 1.47 -11.09 -5.09
CA VAL A 64 1.61 -10.38 -6.36
C VAL A 64 0.24 -10.35 -7.04
N HIS A 65 -0.29 -9.16 -7.27
CA HIS A 65 -1.69 -8.98 -7.72
C HIS A 65 -1.81 -8.63 -9.20
N ASN A 66 -2.42 -9.51 -9.98
CA ASN A 66 -2.62 -9.34 -11.43
C ASN A 66 -4.00 -8.79 -11.80
N GLY A 67 -4.84 -8.45 -10.82
CA GLY A 67 -6.21 -8.00 -11.03
C GLY A 67 -6.34 -6.47 -11.15
N VAL A 68 -7.57 -5.99 -10.91
CA VAL A 68 -7.88 -4.56 -10.91
C VAL A 68 -7.23 -3.88 -9.71
N TYR A 69 -6.64 -2.72 -9.96
CA TYR A 69 -6.11 -1.84 -8.93
C TYR A 69 -6.24 -0.38 -9.36
N GLU A 70 -6.19 0.52 -8.38
CA GLU A 70 -6.16 1.96 -8.55
C GLU A 70 -4.93 2.53 -7.84
N VAL A 71 -4.43 3.67 -8.33
CA VAL A 71 -3.29 4.37 -7.73
C VAL A 71 -3.82 5.58 -6.97
N LEU A 72 -3.44 5.71 -5.70
CA LEU A 72 -3.68 6.92 -4.94
C LEU A 72 -2.66 7.98 -5.35
N LYS A 73 -3.14 9.11 -5.84
CA LYS A 73 -2.31 10.31 -5.97
C LYS A 73 -2.27 11.01 -4.61
N VAL A 74 -1.16 10.86 -3.89
CA VAL A 74 -0.95 11.55 -2.62
C VAL A 74 -0.77 13.04 -2.91
N ASP A 75 -1.61 13.86 -2.28
CA ASP A 75 -1.56 15.31 -2.37
C ASP A 75 -0.99 15.86 -1.07
N GLU A 76 0.26 16.34 -1.11
CA GLU A 76 0.98 16.82 0.08
C GLU A 76 0.38 18.11 0.67
N ASP A 77 -0.46 18.83 -0.09
CA ASP A 77 -1.15 20.03 0.41
C ASP A 77 -2.37 19.68 1.29
N THR A 78 -2.92 18.47 1.11
CA THR A 78 -4.17 18.05 1.76
C THR A 78 -4.06 16.74 2.55
N MET A 79 -2.96 16.00 2.41
CA MET A 79 -2.70 14.72 3.06
C MET A 79 -1.34 14.71 3.74
N GLU A 80 -1.25 14.02 4.89
CA GLU A 80 0.01 13.89 5.60
C GLU A 80 0.15 12.52 6.28
N TRP A 81 1.35 11.98 6.29
CA TRP A 81 1.63 10.72 6.97
C TRP A 81 1.89 10.94 8.47
N VAL A 82 0.96 10.49 9.30
CA VAL A 82 0.98 10.70 10.76
C VAL A 82 1.31 9.42 11.50
N ASP A 83 2.15 9.50 12.53
CA ASP A 83 2.52 8.34 13.36
C ASP A 83 1.29 7.69 14.00
N ALA A 84 1.22 6.37 13.90
CA ALA A 84 0.12 5.55 14.42
C ALA A 84 0.65 4.31 15.15
N LYS A 85 -0.22 3.73 15.98
CA LYS A 85 0.04 2.49 16.71
C LYS A 85 -1.25 1.77 17.05
N ASN A 86 -1.18 0.45 17.19
CA ASN A 86 -2.26 -0.41 17.66
C ASN A 86 -3.56 -0.28 16.85
N GLY A 87 -3.44 -0.06 15.54
CA GLY A 87 -4.59 0.18 14.64
C GLY A 87 -5.28 1.53 14.83
N ARG A 88 -4.79 2.40 15.73
CA ARG A 88 -5.50 3.63 16.10
C ARG A 88 -5.14 4.80 15.21
N SER A 89 -6.20 5.43 14.69
CA SER A 89 -6.14 6.71 14.00
C SER A 89 -5.77 7.84 14.97
N PRO A 90 -4.88 8.77 14.58
CA PRO A 90 -4.54 9.93 15.41
C PRO A 90 -5.77 10.82 15.67
N ARG A 91 -5.90 11.31 16.91
CA ARG A 91 -7.05 12.13 17.32
C ARG A 91 -7.11 13.42 16.49
N GLY A 92 -8.29 13.74 15.96
CA GLY A 92 -8.52 14.95 15.16
C GLY A 92 -8.06 14.84 13.70
N ARG A 93 -7.65 13.66 13.25
CA ARG A 93 -7.34 13.36 11.84
C ARG A 93 -8.43 12.47 11.25
N ALA A 94 -8.61 12.55 9.93
CA ALA A 94 -9.47 11.67 9.15
C ALA A 94 -8.57 10.80 8.27
N PRO A 95 -8.39 9.50 8.58
CA PRO A 95 -7.57 8.62 7.78
C PRO A 95 -8.09 8.48 6.36
N VAL A 96 -7.18 8.39 5.38
CA VAL A 96 -7.54 8.16 3.99
C VAL A 96 -7.94 6.70 3.80
N GLU A 97 -9.21 6.47 3.47
CA GLU A 97 -9.77 5.15 3.18
C GLU A 97 -9.19 4.62 1.87
N GLY A 98 -8.60 3.43 1.93
CA GLY A 98 -8.08 2.71 0.78
C GLY A 98 -8.92 1.50 0.40
N GLY A 99 -10.00 1.21 1.12
CA GLY A 99 -10.96 0.19 0.77
C GLY A 99 -11.61 -0.47 1.98
N TYR A 100 -11.99 -1.73 1.82
CA TYR A 100 -12.74 -2.50 2.80
C TYR A 100 -12.41 -3.99 2.75
N ASP A 101 -12.54 -4.66 3.89
CA ASP A 101 -12.44 -6.11 3.99
C ASP A 101 -13.77 -6.83 3.70
N ARG A 102 -13.76 -8.16 3.84
CA ARG A 102 -14.94 -8.99 3.56
C ARG A 102 -16.16 -8.71 4.47
N GLU A 103 -15.95 -8.13 5.65
CA GLU A 103 -17.02 -7.72 6.56
C GLU A 103 -17.50 -6.28 6.28
N GLY A 104 -16.92 -5.61 5.27
CA GLY A 104 -17.21 -4.22 4.96
C GLY A 104 -16.51 -3.23 5.90
N ARG A 105 -15.52 -3.68 6.68
CA ARG A 105 -14.77 -2.81 7.60
C ARG A 105 -13.72 -2.04 6.81
N ARG A 106 -13.56 -0.76 7.15
CA ARG A 106 -12.65 0.16 6.47
C ARG A 106 -11.19 -0.25 6.65
N LEU A 107 -10.44 -0.12 5.57
CA LEU A 107 -9.00 -0.25 5.51
C LEU A 107 -8.39 1.08 5.09
N TYR A 108 -7.29 1.45 5.73
CA TYR A 108 -6.62 2.73 5.53
C TYR A 108 -5.20 2.54 5.02
N TYR A 109 -4.70 3.52 4.28
CA TYR A 109 -3.33 3.50 3.79
C TYR A 109 -2.34 3.66 4.95
N ALA A 110 -1.40 2.73 5.04
CA ALA A 110 -0.31 2.78 6.00
C ALA A 110 1.04 2.74 5.29
N VAL A 111 2.08 3.24 5.95
CA VAL A 111 3.47 3.09 5.52
C VAL A 111 4.38 2.84 6.72
N THR A 112 5.37 1.99 6.55
CA THR A 112 6.45 1.79 7.54
C THR A 112 7.81 1.82 6.84
N THR A 113 8.90 1.70 7.61
CA THR A 113 10.24 1.50 7.07
C THR A 113 10.72 0.08 7.36
N ILE A 114 10.98 -0.70 6.31
CA ILE A 114 11.57 -2.05 6.41
C ILE A 114 12.90 -2.03 5.68
N ARG A 115 14.00 -2.30 6.39
CA ARG A 115 15.37 -2.29 5.85
C ARG A 115 15.73 -1.00 5.08
N GLY A 116 15.27 0.15 5.58
CA GLY A 116 15.51 1.46 4.97
C GLY A 116 14.54 1.85 3.85
N CYS A 117 13.71 0.92 3.35
CA CYS A 117 12.71 1.20 2.33
C CYS A 117 11.38 1.60 2.95
N LYS A 118 10.70 2.60 2.37
CA LYS A 118 9.32 2.92 2.72
C LYS A 118 8.39 1.92 2.06
N VAL A 119 7.60 1.20 2.87
CA VAL A 119 6.75 0.10 2.43
C VAL A 119 5.29 0.46 2.68
N PRO A 120 4.52 0.79 1.64
CA PRO A 120 3.08 0.95 1.74
C PRO A 120 2.38 -0.36 2.09
N GLY A 121 1.29 -0.26 2.83
CA GLY A 121 0.45 -1.37 3.24
C GLY A 121 -0.88 -0.85 3.77
N GLU A 122 -1.46 -1.60 4.70
CA GLU A 122 -2.81 -1.37 5.20
C GLU A 122 -2.87 -1.37 6.72
N THR A 123 -3.86 -0.69 7.28
CA THR A 123 -4.23 -0.74 8.70
C THR A 123 -5.75 -0.64 8.83
N SER A 124 -6.29 -1.09 9.96
CA SER A 124 -7.69 -0.88 10.34
C SER A 124 -7.80 -0.62 11.84
N GLU A 125 -8.88 0.03 12.26
CA GLU A 125 -9.20 0.18 13.70
C GLU A 125 -9.50 -1.16 14.38
N HIS A 126 -9.82 -2.18 13.58
CA HIS A 126 -10.06 -3.55 14.04
C HIS A 126 -8.78 -4.40 14.06
N ASP A 127 -7.70 -3.92 13.45
CA ASP A 127 -6.39 -4.56 13.49
C ASP A 127 -5.62 -4.11 14.73
N ARG A 128 -4.67 -4.94 15.20
CA ARG A 128 -3.74 -4.56 16.28
C ARG A 128 -2.56 -3.72 15.80
N GLY A 129 -2.57 -3.28 14.54
CA GLY A 129 -1.43 -2.64 13.88
C GLY A 129 -1.68 -2.50 12.39
N ALA A 130 -0.58 -2.45 11.63
CA ALA A 130 -0.58 -2.38 10.18
C ALA A 130 0.14 -3.59 9.56
N ARG A 131 -0.23 -3.93 8.33
CA ARG A 131 0.30 -5.07 7.57
C ARG A 131 0.97 -4.60 6.29
N PHE A 132 2.18 -5.08 6.05
CA PHE A 132 3.05 -4.62 4.97
C PHE A 132 3.58 -5.77 4.10
N PRO A 133 3.39 -5.72 2.78
CA PRO A 133 4.01 -6.67 1.86
C PRO A 133 5.50 -6.39 1.72
N TRP A 134 6.37 -7.35 2.09
CA TRP A 134 7.80 -7.23 1.81
C TRP A 134 8.48 -8.59 1.66
N ASN A 135 9.17 -8.78 0.53
CA ASN A 135 10.05 -9.92 0.28
C ASN A 135 9.36 -11.30 0.43
N GLY A 136 8.15 -11.42 -0.12
CA GLY A 136 7.36 -12.65 -0.13
C GLY A 136 6.52 -12.89 1.12
N ILE A 137 6.66 -12.08 2.17
CA ILE A 137 5.94 -12.24 3.44
C ILE A 137 5.15 -11.00 3.83
N GLU A 138 4.15 -11.19 4.67
CA GLU A 138 3.44 -10.11 5.36
C GLU A 138 4.16 -9.77 6.66
N HIS A 139 4.48 -8.50 6.85
CA HIS A 139 5.00 -7.97 8.09
C HIS A 139 3.86 -7.29 8.86
N SER A 140 3.50 -7.86 10.02
CA SER A 140 2.58 -7.23 10.98
C SER A 140 3.36 -6.36 11.95
N ILE A 141 2.98 -5.09 12.06
CA ILE A 141 3.69 -4.07 12.85
C ILE A 141 2.69 -3.32 13.72
N GLU A 142 2.84 -3.42 15.04
CA GLU A 142 1.93 -2.79 16.01
C GLU A 142 2.24 -1.29 16.24
N CYS A 143 3.47 -0.85 16.02
CA CYS A 143 3.92 0.54 16.20
C CYS A 143 5.02 0.89 15.18
N GLU A 144 5.38 2.17 15.05
CA GLU A 144 6.39 2.62 14.06
C GLU A 144 5.92 2.51 12.60
N TYR A 145 4.62 2.68 12.41
CA TYR A 145 4.04 2.95 11.10
C TYR A 145 3.33 4.30 11.12
N LYS A 146 3.08 4.82 9.93
CA LYS A 146 2.29 6.02 9.71
C LYS A 146 1.02 5.65 8.97
N ILE A 147 -0.07 6.34 9.28
CA ILE A 147 -1.33 6.31 8.53
C ILE A 147 -1.41 7.60 7.71
N LEU A 148 -2.00 7.53 6.52
CA LEU A 148 -2.29 8.72 5.70
C LEU A 148 -3.59 9.39 6.15
#